data_AF-A0AAN8JEH5-F1
#
_entry.id   AF-A0AAN8JEH5-F1
#
_cell.length_a   1.000
_cell.length_b   1.000
_cell.length_c   1.000
_cell.angle_alpha   90.00
_cell.angle_beta   90.00
_cell.angle_gamma   90.00
#
_symmetry.space_group_name_H-M   'P 1'
#
loop_
_entity.id
_entity.type
_entity.pdbx_description
1 polymer ?
#
loop_
_entity_poly.entity_id
_entity_poly.type
_entity_poly.pdbx_seq_one_letter_code
_entity_poly.pdbx_strand_id
1 'polypeptide(L)'
;MLSESRQTIEKLKEKVTKIEQECDKLARELEDQHEKFGPILKNGNRYSDAVVTCIKQLIGKIGISLSRCSPAIQCVGKCLFDWNIDLADLPSDRSVMRFADRGNVPAECHLTDTMFRSDGFDLHTDGTSRDHRKYVGNQATLSSGEVLSMGYTLVDTETLLDVATNLLRELADVYDVENAEETFQSVLHKLMDLMSDRASVLKSFNSAMEVNRRELLGDDAVQMQFLYCNAHFLLGLSSESEKVLRGLDRTLGKLGRDCKSNFSGFASAGENSASKYIRTCFDVIGPRGDEKNGCREAWEVPYREF
;
A
#
# COMPACT_ATOMS: atom_id res chain seq x y z
N MET A 1 7.65 29.99 80.22
CA MET A 1 8.50 28.94 79.60
C MET A 1 7.77 27.60 79.41
N LEU A 2 7.61 26.71 80.40
CA LEU A 2 7.01 25.38 80.17
C LEU A 2 5.54 25.40 79.69
N SER A 3 4.74 26.41 80.07
CA SER A 3 3.33 26.54 79.63
C SER A 3 3.20 27.08 78.21
N GLU A 4 4.04 28.04 77.83
CA GLU A 4 4.05 28.63 76.47
C GLU A 4 4.54 27.63 75.43
N SER A 5 5.56 26.82 75.76
CA SER A 5 6.01 25.74 74.90
C SER A 5 4.92 24.69 74.69
N ARG A 6 4.14 24.34 75.73
CA ARG A 6 2.99 23.43 75.60
C ARG A 6 1.88 24.01 74.71
N GLN A 7 1.53 25.28 74.88
CA GLN A 7 0.55 25.95 74.01
C GLN A 7 1.02 26.03 72.55
N THR A 8 2.32 26.22 72.33
CA THR A 8 2.91 26.27 70.99
C THR A 8 2.88 24.90 70.32
N ILE A 9 3.22 23.84 71.06
CA ILE A 9 3.14 22.45 70.56
C ILE A 9 1.71 22.09 70.16
N GLU A 10 0.71 22.48 70.95
CA GLU A 10 -0.67 22.12 70.66
C GLU A 10 -1.21 22.86 69.43
N LYS A 11 -0.88 24.15 69.28
CA LYS A 11 -1.17 24.91 68.04
C LYS A 11 -0.47 24.33 66.81
N LEU A 12 0.74 23.79 66.96
CA LEU A 12 1.46 23.15 65.86
C LEU A 12 0.81 21.83 65.47
N LYS A 13 0.36 21.02 66.43
CA LYS A 13 -0.39 19.78 66.14
C LYS A 13 -1.68 20.08 65.38
N GLU A 14 -2.46 21.06 65.82
CA GLU A 14 -3.68 21.47 65.11
C GLU A 14 -3.39 21.88 63.66
N LYS A 15 -2.29 22.62 63.44
CA LYS A 15 -1.86 23.00 62.08
C LYS A 15 -1.44 21.78 61.25
N VAL A 16 -0.69 20.84 61.82
CA VAL A 16 -0.28 19.61 61.13
C VAL A 16 -1.50 18.81 60.71
N THR A 17 -2.44 18.57 61.63
CA THR A 17 -3.68 17.84 61.33
C THR A 17 -4.50 18.53 60.24
N LYS A 18 -4.54 19.87 60.24
CA LYS A 18 -5.24 20.63 59.20
C LYS A 18 -4.57 20.52 57.82
N ILE A 19 -3.24 20.54 57.79
CA ILE A 19 -2.46 20.35 56.55
C ILE A 19 -2.64 18.92 56.02
N GLU A 20 -2.61 17.90 56.89
CA GLU A 20 -2.84 16.51 56.50
C GLU A 20 -4.24 16.33 55.86
N GLN A 21 -5.27 16.94 56.45
CA GLN A 21 -6.63 16.92 55.88
C GLN A 21 -6.72 17.65 54.53
N GLU A 22 -6.00 18.76 54.34
CA GLU A 22 -5.95 19.47 53.05
C GLU A 22 -5.18 18.66 52.00
N CYS A 23 -4.09 18.00 52.37
CA CYS A 23 -3.35 17.10 51.48
C CYS A 23 -4.21 15.93 51.02
N ASP A 24 -4.96 15.29 51.92
CA ASP A 24 -5.88 14.19 51.58
C ASP A 24 -7.01 14.65 50.65
N LYS A 25 -7.54 15.85 50.85
CA LYS A 25 -8.57 16.44 50.00
C LYS A 25 -8.03 16.73 48.60
N LEU A 26 -6.85 17.34 48.51
CA LEU A 26 -6.19 17.65 47.24
C LEU A 26 -5.79 16.39 46.47
N ALA A 27 -5.35 15.34 47.17
CA ALA A 27 -5.03 14.05 46.55
C ALA A 27 -6.26 13.43 45.86
N ARG A 28 -7.42 13.44 46.52
CA ARG A 28 -8.69 12.96 45.93
C ARG A 28 -9.15 13.83 44.77
N GLU A 29 -9.04 15.15 44.90
CA GLU A 29 -9.37 16.07 43.80
C GLU A 29 -8.46 15.87 42.58
N LEU A 30 -7.18 15.49 42.80
CA LEU A 30 -6.23 15.17 41.74
C LEU A 30 -6.59 13.84 41.04
N GLU A 31 -6.99 12.81 41.78
CA GLU A 31 -7.50 11.54 41.21
C GLU A 31 -8.76 11.76 40.37
N ASP A 32 -9.73 12.53 40.89
CA ASP A 32 -10.96 12.90 40.17
C ASP A 32 -10.67 13.70 38.87
N GLN A 33 -9.65 14.56 38.90
CA GLN A 33 -9.21 15.29 37.70
C GLN A 33 -8.51 14.36 36.70
N HIS A 34 -7.71 13.40 37.18
CA HIS A 34 -7.03 12.43 36.32
C HIS A 34 -8.03 11.54 35.56
N GLU A 35 -9.11 11.12 36.22
CA GLU A 35 -10.23 10.42 35.56
C GLU A 35 -10.94 11.30 34.52
N LYS A 36 -11.05 12.61 34.76
CA LYS A 36 -11.65 13.57 33.82
C LYS A 36 -10.79 13.88 32.59
N PHE A 37 -9.48 13.69 32.65
CA PHE A 37 -8.54 13.94 31.54
C PHE A 37 -8.07 12.65 30.83
N GLY A 38 -8.71 11.51 31.09
CA GLY A 38 -8.45 10.27 30.38
C GLY A 38 -8.70 10.39 28.86
N PRO A 39 -8.10 9.50 28.05
CA PRO A 39 -8.29 9.53 26.61
C PRO A 39 -9.74 9.23 26.25
N ILE A 40 -10.36 10.11 25.45
CA ILE A 40 -11.70 9.84 24.90
C ILE A 40 -11.56 8.83 23.78
N LEU A 41 -11.72 7.54 24.11
CA LEU A 41 -11.61 6.44 23.15
C LEU A 41 -12.89 6.22 22.34
N LYS A 42 -14.05 6.47 22.95
CA LYS A 42 -15.38 6.22 22.34
C LYS A 42 -16.33 7.39 22.61
N ASN A 43 -17.15 7.71 21.61
CA ASN A 43 -18.30 8.59 21.69
C ASN A 43 -19.57 7.73 21.54
N GLY A 44 -20.14 7.31 22.67
CA GLY A 44 -21.21 6.29 22.69
C GLY A 44 -20.71 4.94 22.17
N ASN A 45 -21.40 4.38 21.18
CA ASN A 45 -21.04 3.08 20.58
C ASN A 45 -19.98 3.16 19.48
N ARG A 46 -19.43 4.35 19.20
CA ARG A 46 -18.45 4.56 18.13
C ARG A 46 -17.10 4.98 18.71
N TYR A 47 -16.01 4.52 18.10
CA TYR A 47 -14.68 5.03 18.42
C TYR A 47 -14.56 6.51 18.04
N SER A 48 -13.79 7.27 18.81
CA SER A 48 -13.56 8.69 18.55
C SER A 48 -12.75 8.91 17.28
N ASP A 49 -12.92 10.07 16.64
CA ASP A 49 -12.19 10.41 15.40
C ASP A 49 -10.68 10.46 15.63
N ALA A 50 -10.23 10.78 16.85
CA ALA A 50 -8.83 10.75 17.24
C ALA A 50 -8.24 9.33 17.17
N VAL A 51 -8.98 8.32 17.66
CA VAL A 51 -8.56 6.92 17.59
C VAL A 51 -8.52 6.45 16.13
N VAL A 52 -9.54 6.75 15.34
CA VAL A 52 -9.61 6.39 13.91
C VAL A 52 -8.46 7.04 13.13
N THR A 53 -8.20 8.32 13.36
CA THR A 53 -7.11 9.06 12.71
C THR A 53 -5.74 8.52 13.10
N CYS A 54 -5.54 8.22 14.39
CA CYS A 54 -4.30 7.61 14.89
C CYS A 54 -4.03 6.28 14.17
N ILE A 55 -5.03 5.40 14.08
CA ILE A 55 -4.90 4.11 13.38
C ILE A 55 -4.53 4.30 11.91
N LYS A 56 -5.19 5.22 11.20
CA LYS A 56 -4.85 5.54 9.80
C LYS A 56 -3.41 6.01 9.64
N GLN A 57 -2.90 6.81 10.59
CA GLN A 57 -1.50 7.26 10.56
C GLN A 57 -0.51 6.14 10.90
N LEU A 58 -0.83 5.29 11.90
CA LEU A 58 0.01 4.14 12.26
C LEU A 58 0.18 3.19 11.06
N ILE A 59 -0.90 2.92 10.33
CA ILE A 59 -0.87 2.06 9.14
C ILE A 59 -0.19 2.79 7.97
N GLY A 60 -0.74 3.94 7.57
CA GLY A 60 -0.37 4.59 6.31
C GLY A 60 0.95 5.37 6.33
N LYS A 61 1.37 5.90 7.48
CA LYS A 61 2.62 6.69 7.59
C LYS A 61 3.74 5.94 8.30
N ILE A 62 3.42 5.20 9.36
CA ILE A 62 4.44 4.51 10.17
C ILE A 62 4.67 3.08 9.69
N GLY A 63 3.70 2.47 9.00
CA GLY A 63 3.81 1.10 8.47
C GLY A 63 3.62 0.01 9.54
N ILE A 64 2.85 0.30 10.59
CA ILE A 64 2.51 -0.69 11.61
C ILE A 64 1.45 -1.65 11.06
N SER A 65 1.66 -2.96 11.26
CA SER A 65 0.70 -3.99 10.86
C SER A 65 -0.65 -3.84 11.59
N LEU A 66 -1.76 -4.19 10.93
CA LEU A 66 -3.13 -4.05 11.46
C LEU A 66 -3.28 -4.61 12.89
N SER A 67 -2.80 -5.84 13.13
CA SER A 67 -2.87 -6.53 14.43
C SER A 67 -2.02 -5.91 15.55
N ARG A 68 -1.17 -4.92 15.21
CA ARG A 68 -0.29 -4.22 16.16
C ARG A 68 -0.73 -2.79 16.43
N CYS A 69 -1.78 -2.30 15.76
CA CYS A 69 -2.25 -0.93 15.95
C CYS A 69 -2.75 -0.68 17.39
N SER A 70 -3.64 -1.53 17.90
CA SER A 70 -4.18 -1.37 19.26
C SER A 70 -3.13 -1.59 20.37
N PRO A 71 -2.27 -2.62 20.30
CA PRO A 71 -1.13 -2.74 21.22
C PRO A 71 -0.18 -1.53 21.18
N ALA A 72 0.06 -0.95 20.00
CA ALA A 72 0.90 0.25 19.88
C ALA A 72 0.26 1.46 20.58
N ILE A 73 -1.04 1.68 20.39
CA ILE A 73 -1.79 2.75 21.07
C ILE A 73 -1.74 2.57 22.59
N GLN A 74 -1.98 1.35 23.08
CA GLN A 74 -1.90 1.04 24.51
C GLN A 74 -0.49 1.31 25.07
N CYS A 75 0.55 0.85 24.36
CA CYS A 75 1.93 1.04 24.78
C CYS A 75 2.31 2.52 24.85
N VAL A 76 1.95 3.30 23.83
CA VAL A 76 2.22 4.75 23.79
C VAL A 76 1.42 5.47 24.88
N GLY A 77 0.14 5.12 25.05
CA GLY A 77 -0.73 5.63 26.12
C GLY A 77 -0.12 5.46 27.50
N LYS A 78 0.34 4.24 27.80
CA LYS A 78 0.97 3.91 29.08
C LYS A 78 2.32 4.59 29.27
N CYS A 79 3.19 4.57 28.26
CA CYS A 79 4.56 5.07 28.41
C CYS A 79 4.66 6.60 28.41
N LEU A 80 3.79 7.31 27.69
CA LEU A 80 3.88 8.77 27.56
C LEU A 80 2.89 9.52 28.46
N PHE A 81 1.76 8.90 28.80
CA PHE A 81 0.67 9.57 29.49
C PHE A 81 0.20 8.86 30.76
N ASP A 82 0.86 7.76 31.14
CA ASP A 82 0.47 6.87 32.25
C ASP A 82 -1.00 6.41 32.18
N TRP A 83 -1.53 6.33 30.95
CA TRP A 83 -2.91 5.89 30.73
C TRP A 83 -2.99 4.38 30.77
N ASN A 84 -3.81 3.87 31.68
CA ASN A 84 -4.05 2.44 31.82
C ASN A 84 -5.24 2.00 30.94
N ILE A 85 -5.02 2.01 29.63
CA ILE A 85 -6.03 1.66 28.63
C ILE A 85 -6.16 0.14 28.52
N ASP A 86 -7.37 -0.41 28.64
CA ASP A 86 -7.62 -1.82 28.32
C ASP A 86 -7.63 -2.03 26.80
N LEU A 87 -7.03 -3.13 26.33
CA LEU A 87 -7.10 -3.54 24.93
C LEU A 87 -8.55 -3.81 24.49
N ALA A 88 -9.43 -4.24 25.39
CA ALA A 88 -10.85 -4.43 25.11
C ALA A 88 -11.57 -3.13 24.76
N ASP A 89 -11.04 -1.98 25.22
CA ASP A 89 -11.57 -0.66 24.93
C ASP A 89 -11.00 -0.04 23.65
N LEU A 90 -10.00 -0.68 23.04
CA LEU A 90 -9.44 -0.29 21.78
C LEU A 90 -10.05 -1.08 20.61
N PRO A 91 -9.91 -0.57 19.37
CA PRO A 91 -10.43 -1.24 18.18
C PRO A 91 -9.88 -2.67 18.03
N SER A 92 -10.78 -3.62 17.79
CA SER A 92 -10.40 -4.98 17.38
C SER A 92 -9.70 -4.97 16.01
N ASP A 93 -8.95 -6.02 15.66
CA ASP A 93 -8.33 -6.18 14.34
C ASP A 93 -9.34 -5.95 13.19
N ARG A 94 -10.57 -6.45 13.35
CA ARG A 94 -11.65 -6.25 12.39
C ARG A 94 -12.10 -4.79 12.29
N SER A 95 -12.11 -4.06 13.40
CA SER A 95 -12.42 -2.63 13.43
C SER A 95 -11.29 -1.80 12.81
N VAL A 96 -10.04 -2.15 13.10
CA VAL A 96 -8.83 -1.54 12.52
C VAL A 96 -8.84 -1.72 11.00
N MET A 97 -9.10 -2.93 10.51
CA MET A 97 -9.24 -3.22 9.08
C MET A 97 -10.33 -2.35 8.45
N ARG A 98 -11.54 -2.30 9.04
CA ARG A 98 -12.61 -1.41 8.57
C ARG A 98 -12.22 0.07 8.54
N PHE A 99 -11.36 0.55 9.45
CA PHE A 99 -10.88 1.93 9.42
C PHE A 99 -9.88 2.19 8.30
N ALA A 100 -9.04 1.20 7.99
CA ALA A 100 -8.17 1.22 6.82
C ALA A 100 -9.01 1.20 5.54
N ASP A 101 -9.98 0.29 5.44
CA ASP A 101 -10.88 0.16 4.29
C ASP A 101 -11.68 1.45 4.06
N ARG A 102 -12.20 2.09 5.14
CA ARG A 102 -12.85 3.41 5.06
C ARG A 102 -11.93 4.53 4.57
N GLY A 103 -10.61 4.36 4.64
CA GLY A 103 -9.65 5.27 4.02
C GLY A 103 -9.55 5.08 2.50
N ASN A 104 -9.80 3.87 2.02
CA ASN A 104 -9.79 3.52 0.60
C ASN A 104 -11.11 3.90 -0.09
N VAL A 105 -12.24 3.89 0.63
CA VAL A 105 -13.56 4.23 0.06
C VAL A 105 -13.55 5.52 -0.77
N PRO A 106 -13.03 6.68 -0.29
CA PRO A 106 -12.97 7.88 -1.13
C PRO A 106 -12.09 7.72 -2.39
N ALA A 107 -11.02 6.94 -2.29
CA ALA A 107 -10.14 6.64 -3.41
C ALA A 107 -10.84 5.74 -4.43
N GLU A 108 -11.52 4.69 -3.97
CA GLU A 108 -12.35 3.79 -4.78
C GLU A 108 -13.52 4.54 -5.44
N CYS A 109 -14.24 5.40 -4.70
CA CYS A 109 -15.28 6.25 -5.29
C CYS A 109 -14.71 7.18 -6.37
N HIS A 110 -13.53 7.77 -6.14
CA HIS A 110 -12.88 8.62 -7.13
C HIS A 110 -12.42 7.84 -8.36
N LEU A 111 -11.86 6.64 -8.17
CA LEU A 111 -11.48 5.72 -9.24
C LEU A 111 -12.70 5.39 -10.10
N THR A 112 -13.78 4.92 -9.48
CA THR A 112 -15.02 4.55 -10.20
C THR A 112 -15.65 5.74 -10.90
N ASP A 113 -15.75 6.92 -10.26
CA ASP A 113 -16.27 8.14 -10.87
C ASP A 113 -15.45 8.54 -12.11
N THR A 114 -14.12 8.45 -12.01
CA THR A 114 -13.21 8.81 -13.10
C THR A 114 -13.31 7.81 -14.26
N MET A 115 -13.38 6.51 -13.97
CA MET A 115 -13.61 5.46 -14.97
C MET A 115 -14.97 5.62 -15.63
N PHE A 116 -16.01 5.97 -14.86
CA PHE A 116 -17.36 6.19 -15.36
C PHE A 116 -17.46 7.43 -16.26
N ARG A 117 -16.68 8.48 -15.99
CA ARG A 117 -16.63 9.69 -16.83
C ARG A 117 -15.74 9.54 -18.06
N SER A 118 -14.84 8.56 -18.07
CA SER A 118 -13.98 8.27 -19.22
C SER A 118 -14.78 7.66 -20.37
N ASP A 119 -14.36 7.93 -21.61
CA ASP A 119 -14.94 7.29 -22.81
C ASP A 119 -14.63 5.78 -22.84
N GLY A 120 -13.50 5.39 -22.24
CA GLY A 120 -13.07 4.02 -22.04
C GLY A 120 -11.81 3.93 -21.19
N PHE A 121 -11.41 2.73 -20.80
CA PHE A 121 -10.17 2.50 -20.07
C PHE A 121 -9.60 1.12 -20.34
N ASP A 122 -8.29 0.99 -20.14
CA ASP A 122 -7.55 -0.26 -20.22
C ASP A 122 -7.20 -0.72 -18.81
N LEU A 123 -7.46 -1.99 -18.49
CA LEU A 123 -7.13 -2.59 -17.21
C LEU A 123 -5.82 -3.37 -17.33
N HIS A 124 -4.85 -3.04 -16.48
CA HIS A 124 -3.56 -3.72 -16.41
C HIS A 124 -3.46 -4.50 -15.11
N THR A 125 -3.04 -5.75 -15.23
CA THR A 125 -2.81 -6.67 -14.11
C THR A 125 -1.37 -7.14 -14.13
N ASP A 126 -0.65 -6.98 -13.03
CA ASP A 126 0.76 -7.37 -12.90
C ASP A 126 0.96 -8.29 -11.69
N GLY A 127 1.45 -9.52 -11.93
CA GLY A 127 1.65 -10.51 -10.89
C GLY A 127 2.99 -10.34 -10.18
N THR A 128 2.96 -10.07 -8.86
CA THR A 128 4.15 -10.06 -8.01
C THR A 128 4.11 -11.12 -6.91
N SER A 129 5.24 -11.35 -6.25
CA SER A 129 5.36 -12.32 -5.15
C SER A 129 6.11 -11.72 -3.99
N ARG A 130 5.55 -11.78 -2.79
CA ARG A 130 6.17 -11.32 -1.55
C ARG A 130 5.87 -12.31 -0.43
N ASP A 131 6.88 -12.69 0.35
CA ASP A 131 6.74 -13.62 1.48
C ASP A 131 6.00 -14.93 1.13
N HIS A 132 6.33 -15.50 -0.03
CA HIS A 132 5.70 -16.69 -0.61
C HIS A 132 4.20 -16.56 -0.95
N ARG A 133 3.65 -15.35 -0.88
CA ARG A 133 2.28 -15.02 -1.30
C ARG A 133 2.29 -14.35 -2.67
N LYS A 134 1.29 -14.66 -3.50
CA LYS A 134 1.11 -14.05 -4.83
C LYS A 134 0.17 -12.87 -4.71
N TYR A 135 0.56 -11.76 -5.31
CA TYR A 135 -0.25 -10.55 -5.40
C TYR A 135 -0.42 -10.16 -6.85
N VAL A 136 -1.52 -9.51 -7.19
CA VAL A 136 -1.74 -8.89 -8.50
C VAL A 136 -1.96 -7.41 -8.27
N GLY A 137 -1.07 -6.59 -8.82
CA GLY A 137 -1.26 -5.15 -8.91
C GLY A 137 -2.26 -4.82 -10.01
N ASN A 138 -3.19 -3.92 -9.73
CA ASN A 138 -4.22 -3.50 -10.66
C ASN A 138 -4.04 -2.01 -10.99
N GLN A 139 -4.03 -1.68 -12.27
CA GLN A 139 -3.93 -0.30 -12.75
C GLN A 139 -4.92 -0.08 -13.89
N ALA A 140 -5.51 1.11 -14.00
CA ALA A 140 -6.35 1.50 -15.12
C ALA A 140 -5.70 2.65 -15.89
N THR A 141 -5.59 2.54 -17.21
CA THR A 141 -5.21 3.66 -18.08
C THR A 141 -6.46 4.19 -18.75
N LEU A 142 -6.80 5.45 -18.51
CA LEU A 142 -7.96 6.10 -19.12
C LEU A 142 -7.68 6.48 -20.58
N SER A 143 -8.73 6.77 -21.35
CA SER A 143 -8.59 7.29 -22.72
C SER A 143 -7.82 8.62 -22.80
N SER A 144 -7.73 9.37 -21.70
CA SER A 144 -6.90 10.57 -21.57
C SER A 144 -5.39 10.28 -21.48
N GLY A 145 -5.00 9.02 -21.26
CA GLY A 145 -3.63 8.61 -20.97
C GLY A 145 -3.24 8.70 -19.48
N GLU A 146 -4.16 9.12 -18.60
CA GLU A 146 -3.96 9.09 -17.16
C GLU A 146 -3.95 7.65 -16.64
N VAL A 147 -3.03 7.36 -15.71
CA VAL A 147 -2.87 6.03 -15.11
C VAL A 147 -3.28 6.07 -13.64
N LEU A 148 -4.27 5.27 -13.28
CA LEU A 148 -4.82 5.15 -11.95
C LEU A 148 -4.36 3.83 -11.31
N SER A 149 -3.85 3.89 -10.09
CA SER A 149 -3.49 2.69 -9.32
C SER A 149 -4.65 2.24 -8.46
N MET A 150 -5.08 0.98 -8.64
CA MET A 150 -6.15 0.35 -7.86
C MET A 150 -5.62 -0.58 -6.76
N GLY A 151 -4.30 -0.61 -6.54
CA GLY A 151 -3.68 -1.36 -5.45
C GLY A 151 -3.35 -2.81 -5.79
N TYR A 152 -3.22 -3.65 -4.76
CA TYR A 152 -2.80 -5.05 -4.90
C TYR A 152 -3.84 -6.00 -4.29
N THR A 153 -4.18 -7.04 -5.05
CA THR A 153 -5.07 -8.13 -4.60
C THR A 153 -4.26 -9.39 -4.32
N LEU A 154 -4.52 -10.07 -3.21
CA LEU A 154 -3.91 -11.36 -2.90
C LEU A 154 -4.53 -12.45 -3.78
N VAL A 155 -3.71 -13.31 -4.38
CA VAL A 155 -4.17 -14.42 -5.23
C VAL A 155 -3.92 -15.74 -4.51
N ASP A 156 -4.96 -16.30 -3.89
CA ASP A 156 -4.89 -17.60 -3.19
C ASP A 156 -5.29 -18.77 -4.11
N THR A 157 -6.38 -18.66 -4.88
CA THR A 157 -6.87 -19.74 -5.78
C THR A 157 -7.66 -19.25 -7.00
N GLU A 158 -7.95 -17.95 -7.08
CA GLU A 158 -8.84 -17.36 -8.09
C GLU A 158 -8.19 -17.27 -9.46
N THR A 159 -8.99 -17.42 -10.51
CA THR A 159 -8.52 -17.12 -11.86
C THR A 159 -8.33 -15.62 -12.00
N LEU A 160 -7.49 -15.20 -12.95
CA LEU A 160 -7.33 -13.77 -13.24
C LEU A 160 -8.68 -13.10 -13.57
N LEU A 161 -9.63 -13.88 -14.11
CA LEU A 161 -10.94 -13.37 -14.54
C LEU A 161 -11.76 -13.04 -13.31
N ASP A 162 -11.81 -13.96 -12.35
CA ASP A 162 -12.48 -13.76 -11.08
C ASP A 162 -11.89 -12.53 -10.36
N VAL A 163 -10.56 -12.38 -10.35
CA VAL A 163 -9.89 -11.23 -9.73
C VAL A 163 -10.31 -9.91 -10.39
N ALA A 164 -10.31 -9.83 -11.73
CA ALA A 164 -10.68 -8.62 -12.45
C ALA A 164 -12.17 -8.29 -12.30
N THR A 165 -13.05 -9.29 -12.39
CA THR A 165 -14.50 -9.12 -12.23
C THR A 165 -14.86 -8.74 -10.80
N ASN A 166 -14.27 -9.38 -9.80
CA ASN A 166 -14.49 -9.06 -8.39
C ASN A 166 -14.03 -7.63 -8.08
N LEU A 167 -12.87 -7.21 -8.58
CA LEU A 167 -12.39 -5.84 -8.41
C LEU A 167 -13.39 -4.81 -8.97
N LEU A 168 -13.89 -5.01 -10.19
CA LEU A 168 -14.84 -4.09 -10.80
C LEU A 168 -16.19 -4.07 -10.06
N ARG A 169 -16.63 -5.21 -9.51
CA ARG A 169 -17.83 -5.29 -8.68
C ARG A 169 -17.65 -4.58 -7.35
N GLU A 170 -16.51 -4.77 -6.68
CA GLU A 170 -16.18 -4.07 -5.44
C GLU A 170 -16.15 -2.55 -5.66
N LEU A 171 -15.56 -2.09 -6.76
CA LEU A 171 -15.55 -0.66 -7.13
C LEU A 171 -16.96 -0.10 -7.39
N ALA A 172 -17.85 -0.90 -7.98
CA ALA A 172 -19.24 -0.52 -8.20
C ALA A 172 -20.05 -0.49 -6.90
N ASP A 173 -19.91 -1.52 -6.07
CA ASP A 173 -20.55 -1.64 -4.74
C ASP A 173 -20.18 -0.44 -3.85
N VAL A 174 -18.91 -0.02 -3.88
CA VAL A 174 -18.44 1.11 -3.07
C VAL A 174 -18.93 2.46 -3.61
N TYR A 175 -19.10 2.58 -4.93
CA TYR A 175 -19.51 3.83 -5.57
C TYR A 175 -21.02 4.08 -5.48
N ASP A 176 -21.83 3.08 -5.82
CA ASP A 176 -23.31 3.17 -5.80
C ASP A 176 -23.89 1.84 -5.31
N VAL A 177 -24.03 1.71 -3.98
CA VAL A 177 -24.56 0.51 -3.31
C VAL A 177 -25.98 0.15 -3.79
N GLU A 178 -26.80 1.14 -4.16
CA GLU A 178 -28.19 0.92 -4.53
C GLU A 178 -28.31 0.38 -5.97
N ASN A 179 -27.43 0.83 -6.88
CA ASN A 179 -27.40 0.44 -8.28
C ASN A 179 -26.08 -0.23 -8.67
N ALA A 180 -25.50 -1.03 -7.77
CA ALA A 180 -24.15 -1.57 -7.93
C ALA A 180 -24.02 -2.44 -9.19
N GLU A 181 -25.04 -3.24 -9.52
CA GLU A 181 -25.03 -4.07 -10.73
C GLU A 181 -25.09 -3.23 -12.01
N GLU A 182 -25.90 -2.17 -12.06
CA GLU A 182 -25.96 -1.25 -13.22
C GLU A 182 -24.64 -0.48 -13.38
N THR A 183 -24.06 -0.04 -12.25
CA THR A 183 -22.75 0.62 -12.22
C THR A 183 -21.65 -0.30 -12.71
N PHE A 184 -21.63 -1.55 -12.23
CA PHE A 184 -20.71 -2.58 -12.68
C PHE A 184 -20.83 -2.82 -14.19
N GLN A 185 -22.05 -2.96 -14.72
CA GLN A 185 -22.29 -3.15 -16.15
C GLN A 185 -21.82 -1.95 -16.97
N SER A 186 -22.06 -0.72 -16.51
CA SER A 186 -21.60 0.50 -17.17
C SER A 186 -20.06 0.61 -17.22
N VAL A 187 -19.40 0.32 -16.09
CA VAL A 187 -17.93 0.29 -16.02
C VAL A 187 -17.38 -0.83 -16.91
N LEU A 188 -18.00 -2.03 -16.89
CA LEU A 188 -17.60 -3.14 -17.73
C LEU A 188 -17.75 -2.83 -19.22
N HIS A 189 -18.78 -2.07 -19.60
CA HIS A 189 -18.99 -1.65 -20.98
C HIS A 189 -17.86 -0.75 -21.49
N LYS A 190 -17.31 0.11 -20.60
CA LYS A 190 -16.21 1.04 -20.88
C LYS A 190 -14.82 0.40 -20.86
N LEU A 191 -14.69 -0.84 -20.39
CA LEU A 191 -13.43 -1.58 -20.45
C LEU A 191 -13.08 -1.85 -21.92
N MET A 192 -11.99 -1.27 -22.41
CA MET A 192 -11.54 -1.41 -23.79
C MET A 192 -10.61 -2.60 -23.90
N ASP A 193 -9.52 -2.57 -23.11
CA ASP A 193 -8.49 -3.59 -23.15
C ASP A 193 -8.21 -4.18 -21.77
N LEU A 194 -7.77 -5.44 -21.75
CA LEU A 194 -7.19 -6.06 -20.57
C LEU A 194 -5.79 -6.57 -20.86
N MET A 195 -4.83 -6.10 -20.07
CA MET A 195 -3.44 -6.50 -20.14
C MET A 195 -3.03 -7.31 -18.91
N SER A 196 -2.33 -8.42 -19.14
CA SER A 196 -1.74 -9.23 -18.07
C SER A 196 -0.37 -9.79 -18.46
N ASP A 197 0.49 -9.98 -17.46
CA ASP A 197 1.77 -10.66 -17.57
C ASP A 197 1.65 -12.20 -17.70
N ARG A 198 0.46 -12.76 -17.50
CA ARG A 198 0.19 -14.21 -17.57
C ARG A 198 -0.12 -14.71 -18.99
N ALA A 199 0.88 -14.56 -19.85
CA ALA A 199 0.82 -14.86 -21.29
C ALA A 199 0.25 -16.23 -21.69
N SER A 200 0.46 -17.30 -20.91
CA SER A 200 0.05 -18.66 -21.28
C SER A 200 -1.44 -18.94 -21.16
N VAL A 201 -2.16 -18.19 -20.31
CA VAL A 201 -3.60 -18.37 -20.05
C VAL A 201 -4.44 -17.31 -20.77
N LEU A 202 -3.79 -16.28 -21.33
CA LEU A 202 -4.45 -15.09 -21.87
C LEU A 202 -5.46 -15.41 -22.97
N LYS A 203 -5.19 -16.36 -23.87
CA LYS A 203 -6.16 -16.72 -24.94
C LYS A 203 -7.47 -17.27 -24.38
N SER A 204 -7.37 -18.22 -23.45
CA SER A 204 -8.54 -18.82 -22.79
C SER A 204 -9.25 -17.81 -21.90
N PHE A 205 -8.49 -16.96 -21.22
CA PHE A 205 -9.00 -15.83 -20.46
C PHE A 205 -9.80 -14.88 -21.36
N ASN A 206 -9.24 -14.47 -22.51
CA ASN A 206 -9.87 -13.50 -23.40
C ASN A 206 -11.22 -14.03 -23.91
N SER A 207 -11.24 -15.29 -24.34
CA SER A 207 -12.49 -15.95 -24.74
C SER A 207 -13.50 -16.01 -23.60
N ALA A 208 -13.05 -16.30 -22.37
CA ALA A 208 -13.95 -16.32 -21.21
C ALA A 208 -14.50 -14.93 -20.85
N MET A 209 -13.67 -13.88 -20.96
CA MET A 209 -14.09 -12.50 -20.71
C MET A 209 -15.07 -12.00 -21.77
N GLU A 210 -14.86 -12.32 -23.06
CA GLU A 210 -15.82 -12.00 -24.12
C GLU A 210 -17.17 -12.70 -23.92
N VAL A 211 -17.14 -13.98 -23.54
CA VAL A 211 -18.36 -14.74 -23.23
C VAL A 211 -19.07 -14.11 -22.04
N ASN A 212 -18.36 -13.84 -20.94
CA ASN A 212 -18.92 -13.23 -19.74
C ASN A 212 -19.52 -11.84 -20.02
N ARG A 213 -18.86 -11.00 -20.82
CA ARG A 213 -19.40 -9.69 -21.25
C ARG A 213 -20.65 -9.84 -22.09
N ARG A 214 -20.67 -10.76 -23.05
CA ARG A 214 -21.86 -10.98 -23.89
C ARG A 214 -23.03 -11.50 -23.07
N GLU A 215 -22.77 -12.35 -22.07
CA GLU A 215 -23.80 -12.84 -21.14
C GLU A 215 -24.36 -11.72 -20.27
N LEU A 216 -23.53 -10.77 -19.83
CA LEU A 216 -23.94 -9.69 -18.92
C LEU A 216 -24.51 -8.46 -19.64
N LEU A 217 -23.96 -8.09 -20.79
CA LEU A 217 -24.26 -6.85 -21.51
C LEU A 217 -25.09 -7.08 -22.79
N GLY A 218 -25.28 -8.33 -23.21
CA GLY A 218 -25.98 -8.66 -24.45
C GLY A 218 -25.21 -8.29 -25.73
N ASP A 219 -25.97 -8.04 -26.81
CA ASP A 219 -25.42 -7.73 -28.14
C ASP A 219 -24.77 -6.33 -28.24
N ASP A 220 -25.00 -5.48 -27.25
CA ASP A 220 -24.44 -4.13 -27.18
C ASP A 220 -22.96 -4.12 -26.71
N ALA A 221 -22.39 -5.27 -26.37
CA ALA A 221 -21.00 -5.37 -25.92
C ALA A 221 -20.02 -4.95 -27.03
N VAL A 222 -19.36 -3.81 -26.85
CA VAL A 222 -18.23 -3.40 -27.71
C VAL A 222 -17.12 -4.46 -27.65
N GLN A 223 -16.57 -4.80 -28.82
CA GLN A 223 -15.47 -5.76 -28.93
C GLN A 223 -14.23 -5.22 -28.21
N MET A 224 -13.79 -5.90 -27.17
CA MET A 224 -12.53 -5.61 -26.49
C MET A 224 -11.33 -5.85 -27.40
N GLN A 225 -10.31 -5.00 -27.32
CA GLN A 225 -9.03 -5.34 -27.94
C GLN A 225 -8.15 -6.05 -26.90
N PHE A 226 -7.90 -7.32 -27.15
CA PHE A 226 -7.01 -8.07 -26.27
C PHE A 226 -5.58 -7.88 -26.72
N LEU A 227 -4.91 -6.92 -26.09
CA LEU A 227 -3.48 -6.77 -26.21
C LEU A 227 -2.80 -7.87 -25.39
N TYR A 228 -2.43 -8.95 -26.10
CA TYR A 228 -1.27 -9.73 -25.68
C TYR A 228 -0.15 -8.71 -25.47
N CYS A 229 0.47 -8.70 -24.29
CA CYS A 229 1.57 -7.80 -24.04
C CYS A 229 2.66 -8.08 -25.08
N ASN A 230 2.67 -7.31 -26.17
CA ASN A 230 3.68 -7.39 -27.23
C ASN A 230 5.07 -7.17 -26.62
N ALA A 231 5.15 -6.58 -25.43
CA ALA A 231 6.36 -6.51 -24.65
C ALA A 231 6.91 -7.90 -24.25
N HIS A 232 6.11 -8.94 -24.04
CA HIS A 232 6.63 -10.30 -23.83
C HIS A 232 7.22 -10.92 -25.10
N PHE A 233 6.63 -10.65 -26.27
CA PHE A 233 7.25 -11.03 -27.54
C PHE A 233 8.58 -10.31 -27.73
N LEU A 234 8.61 -8.98 -27.49
CA LEU A 234 9.83 -8.19 -27.55
C LEU A 234 10.86 -8.59 -26.48
N LEU A 235 10.41 -8.98 -25.28
CA LEU A 235 11.25 -9.48 -24.20
C LEU A 235 11.81 -10.87 -24.54
N GLY A 236 11.00 -11.73 -25.15
CA GLY A 236 11.44 -13.02 -25.68
C GLY A 236 12.47 -12.85 -26.79
N LEU A 237 12.22 -11.96 -27.75
CA LEU A 237 13.16 -11.62 -28.81
C LEU A 237 14.46 -11.03 -28.24
N SER A 238 14.37 -10.15 -27.26
CA SER A 238 15.51 -9.59 -26.53
C SER A 238 16.30 -10.68 -25.80
N SER A 239 15.61 -11.60 -25.12
CA SER A 239 16.23 -12.71 -24.38
C SER A 239 16.92 -13.72 -25.29
N GLU A 240 16.35 -14.04 -26.46
CA GLU A 240 17.00 -14.90 -27.45
C GLU A 240 18.17 -14.19 -28.12
N SER A 241 18.02 -12.90 -28.43
CA SER A 241 19.11 -12.07 -28.96
C SER A 241 20.29 -12.02 -27.98
N GLU A 242 20.03 -11.86 -26.68
CA GLU A 242 21.01 -11.93 -25.59
C GLU A 242 21.77 -13.26 -25.60
N LYS A 243 21.09 -14.39 -25.76
CA LYS A 243 21.74 -15.72 -25.81
C LYS A 243 22.67 -15.84 -27.00
N VAL A 244 22.25 -15.37 -28.18
CA VAL A 244 23.08 -15.38 -29.40
C VAL A 244 24.30 -14.48 -29.21
N LEU A 245 24.11 -13.27 -28.68
CA LEU A 245 25.20 -12.32 -28.41
C LEU A 245 26.19 -12.86 -27.37
N ARG A 246 25.72 -13.56 -26.33
CA ARG A 246 26.63 -14.27 -25.40
C ARG A 246 27.44 -15.37 -26.10
N GLY A 247 26.83 -16.08 -27.04
CA GLY A 247 27.54 -17.05 -27.88
C GLY A 247 28.65 -16.41 -28.71
N LEU A 248 28.37 -15.24 -29.28
CA LEU A 248 29.36 -14.45 -30.02
C LEU A 248 30.47 -13.92 -29.11
N ASP A 249 30.16 -13.38 -27.93
CA ASP A 249 31.15 -12.92 -26.95
C ASP A 249 32.11 -14.05 -26.54
N ARG A 250 31.61 -15.28 -26.37
CA ARG A 250 32.46 -16.46 -26.11
C ARG A 250 33.42 -16.78 -27.25
N THR A 251 33.01 -16.53 -28.48
CA THR A 251 33.81 -16.80 -29.69
C THR A 251 34.84 -15.71 -29.93
N LEU A 252 34.48 -14.45 -29.66
CA LEU A 252 35.33 -13.28 -29.86
C LEU A 252 36.28 -13.00 -28.68
N GLY A 253 36.03 -13.62 -27.53
CA GLY A 253 36.77 -13.38 -26.28
C GLY A 253 36.24 -12.15 -25.53
N LYS A 254 36.93 -11.75 -24.45
CA LYS A 254 36.49 -10.60 -23.65
C LYS A 254 36.60 -9.31 -24.46
N LEU A 255 35.49 -8.59 -24.62
CA LEU A 255 35.43 -7.32 -25.34
C LEU A 255 35.40 -6.11 -24.39
N GLY A 256 35.75 -4.93 -24.90
CA GLY A 256 35.62 -3.66 -24.17
C GLY A 256 36.40 -3.60 -22.86
N ARG A 257 35.77 -3.11 -21.78
CA ARG A 257 36.44 -3.01 -20.46
C ARG A 257 36.82 -4.37 -19.88
N ASP A 258 36.10 -5.43 -20.24
CA ASP A 258 36.30 -6.77 -19.69
C ASP A 258 37.61 -7.41 -20.21
N CYS A 259 38.22 -6.85 -21.28
CA CYS A 259 39.57 -7.25 -21.74
C CYS A 259 40.70 -6.68 -20.86
N LYS A 260 40.41 -5.69 -20.01
CA LYS A 260 41.40 -5.02 -19.16
C LYS A 260 41.35 -5.61 -17.74
N SER A 261 42.48 -6.10 -17.26
CA SER A 261 42.63 -6.71 -15.93
C SER A 261 42.13 -5.82 -14.79
N ASN A 262 42.26 -4.50 -14.93
CA ASN A 262 41.86 -3.52 -13.91
C ASN A 262 40.33 -3.48 -13.68
N PHE A 263 39.54 -4.08 -14.57
CA PHE A 263 38.08 -4.16 -14.46
C PHE A 263 37.60 -5.58 -14.15
N SER A 264 38.48 -6.49 -13.69
CA SER A 264 38.13 -7.87 -13.37
C SER A 264 37.02 -8.00 -12.32
N GLY A 265 36.93 -7.05 -11.38
CA GLY A 265 35.84 -6.99 -10.39
C GLY A 265 34.48 -6.56 -10.95
N PHE A 266 34.46 -6.01 -12.16
CA PHE A 266 33.25 -5.64 -12.91
C PHE A 266 32.96 -6.61 -14.06
N ALA A 267 33.69 -7.73 -14.10
CA ALA A 267 33.50 -8.78 -15.07
C ALA A 267 32.04 -9.22 -15.07
N SER A 268 31.48 -9.24 -16.26
CA SER A 268 30.09 -9.53 -16.61
C SER A 268 29.47 -10.60 -15.68
N ALA A 269 28.60 -10.18 -14.77
CA ALA A 269 27.74 -11.04 -13.95
C ALA A 269 26.63 -11.66 -14.82
N GLY A 270 27.03 -12.41 -15.84
CA GLY A 270 26.17 -13.05 -16.80
C GLY A 270 25.85 -12.23 -18.06
N GLU A 271 25.80 -10.90 -18.04
CA GLU A 271 25.33 -10.09 -19.19
C GLU A 271 26.37 -9.85 -20.31
N ASN A 272 25.95 -9.81 -21.58
CA ASN A 272 26.84 -9.54 -22.73
C ASN A 272 27.16 -8.04 -22.94
N SER A 273 28.21 -7.76 -23.72
CA SER A 273 28.75 -6.41 -23.91
C SER A 273 27.80 -5.45 -24.67
N ALA A 274 27.07 -5.95 -25.65
CA ALA A 274 26.14 -5.15 -26.45
C ALA A 274 24.90 -4.76 -25.64
N SER A 275 24.34 -5.68 -24.85
CA SER A 275 23.19 -5.41 -23.97
C SER A 275 23.52 -4.38 -22.90
N LYS A 276 24.73 -4.42 -22.32
CA LYS A 276 25.21 -3.36 -21.42
C LYS A 276 25.24 -1.99 -22.08
N TYR A 277 25.76 -1.91 -23.30
CA TYR A 277 25.82 -0.64 -24.03
C TYR A 277 24.42 -0.10 -24.33
N ILE A 278 23.54 -0.96 -24.84
CA ILE A 278 22.14 -0.64 -25.12
C ILE A 278 21.45 -0.12 -23.86
N ARG A 279 21.57 -0.83 -22.72
CA ARG A 279 21.01 -0.40 -21.45
C ARG A 279 21.60 0.91 -20.96
N THR A 280 22.92 1.09 -21.04
CA THR A 280 23.58 2.35 -20.67
C THR A 280 23.04 3.51 -21.49
N CYS A 281 22.82 3.32 -22.80
CA CYS A 281 22.19 4.33 -23.65
C CYS A 281 20.73 4.59 -23.26
N PHE A 282 19.96 3.55 -22.93
CA PHE A 282 18.56 3.70 -22.52
C PHE A 282 18.41 4.30 -21.11
N ASP A 283 19.33 4.05 -20.18
CA ASP A 283 19.37 4.67 -18.85
C ASP A 283 19.61 6.19 -18.95
N VAL A 284 20.31 6.65 -19.98
CA VAL A 284 20.49 8.09 -20.27
C VAL A 284 19.21 8.73 -20.82
N ILE A 285 18.36 7.95 -21.50
CA ILE A 285 17.18 8.44 -22.23
C ILE A 285 15.88 8.23 -21.42
N GLY A 286 15.87 7.34 -20.43
CA GLY A 286 14.67 6.91 -19.70
C GLY A 286 14.75 7.07 -18.18
N PRO A 287 13.77 7.72 -17.52
CA PRO A 287 13.79 7.93 -16.06
C PRO A 287 13.46 6.68 -15.21
N ARG A 288 13.19 5.51 -15.82
CA ARG A 288 12.63 4.31 -15.15
C ARG A 288 13.24 2.98 -15.61
N GLY A 289 14.57 2.90 -15.73
CA GLY A 289 15.23 1.59 -15.85
C GLY A 289 15.00 0.76 -14.58
N ASP A 290 14.63 -0.52 -14.74
CA ASP A 290 14.37 -1.49 -13.66
C ASP A 290 15.47 -1.43 -12.56
N GLU A 291 15.09 -1.08 -11.32
CA GLU A 291 15.96 -0.95 -10.15
C GLU A 291 16.78 -2.22 -9.87
N LYS A 292 16.30 -3.39 -10.30
CA LYS A 292 17.01 -4.66 -10.09
C LYS A 292 18.28 -4.82 -10.91
N ASN A 293 18.42 -4.08 -12.01
CA ASN A 293 19.49 -4.27 -13.00
C ASN A 293 20.13 -2.95 -13.48
N GLY A 294 19.58 -1.79 -13.08
CA GLY A 294 20.14 -0.47 -13.38
C GLY A 294 21.30 -0.12 -12.46
N CYS A 295 22.31 0.58 -12.99
CA CYS A 295 23.43 1.08 -12.17
C CYS A 295 23.20 2.50 -11.63
N ARG A 296 22.00 3.08 -11.77
CA ARG A 296 21.74 4.51 -11.52
C ARG A 296 22.22 5.00 -10.15
N GLU A 297 21.99 4.25 -9.07
CA GLU A 297 22.48 4.59 -7.72
C GLU A 297 24.01 4.65 -7.62
N ALA A 298 24.74 3.86 -8.42
CA ALA A 298 26.20 3.90 -8.46
C ALA A 298 26.75 5.10 -9.28
N TRP A 299 25.88 5.78 -10.04
CA TRP A 299 26.22 6.95 -10.86
C TRP A 299 25.75 8.25 -10.20
N GLU A 300 24.71 8.19 -9.36
CA GLU A 300 24.36 9.23 -8.38
C GLU A 300 25.34 9.21 -7.19
N VAL A 301 26.66 9.24 -7.46
CA VAL A 301 27.62 9.70 -6.46
C VAL A 301 27.35 11.20 -6.31
N PRO A 302 27.01 11.68 -5.10
CA PRO A 302 26.55 13.04 -4.94
C PRO A 302 27.67 14.01 -5.30
N TYR A 303 27.30 15.06 -6.03
CA TYR A 303 27.88 16.38 -5.84
C TYR A 303 27.77 16.73 -4.34
N ARG A 304 28.72 16.23 -3.54
CA ARG A 304 29.13 16.84 -2.28
C ARG A 304 30.39 17.62 -2.59
N GLU A 305 30.20 18.77 -3.24
CA GLU A 305 31.12 19.90 -3.09
C GLU A 305 30.98 20.39 -1.63
N PHE A 306 32.09 20.46 -0.89
CA PHE A 306 32.89 21.69 -0.72
C PHE A 306 32.06 22.86 -0.18
#